data_AF-A0A3B3YTA9-F1
#
_entry.id   AF-A0A3B3YTA9-F1
#
_cell.length_a   1.000
_cell.length_b   1.000
_cell.length_c   1.000
_cell.angle_alpha   90.00
_cell.angle_beta   90.00
_cell.angle_gamma   90.00
#
_symmetry.space_group_name_H-M   'P 1'
#
loop_
_entity.id
_entity.type
_entity.pdbx_description
1 polymer ?
#
loop_
_entity_poly.entity_id
_entity_poly.type
_entity_poly.pdbx_seq_one_letter_code
_entity_poly.pdbx_strand_id
1 'polypeptide(L)'
;NFIKSYLISSPLYYSYRIGQLYMISKHSHEQSDRGEGVEVVQNEPFEDPVHGQGQFTEKRVYLNSKLPSWARAVVPKIFYVTEKAWNYYPYTITGECPLQMCCSCSFLPKFSIHIETKYEDNKGSNDNIFETELKDQEREVCFVDIAYDEIPERYYKESEDLRYFQSEKTKRGILQEGWRDTQEPIMCSYKLVTVKFEVWGLQTRVEQFVHKVVRDVLLLGHRQAFAWVDEWIDMTLDDVRDYERKMHEKTNIKVCNEQQEHSTTNPSSLDDIEIHDKASVCALFFLFLFFYSIFPFYVS
;
A
#
# COMPACT_ATOMS: atom_id res chain seq x y z
N ASN A 1 -8.76 4.58 19.07
CA ASN A 1 -8.54 4.76 17.63
C ASN A 1 -7.34 5.65 17.47
N PHE A 2 -6.31 5.15 16.81
CA PHE A 2 -5.16 5.98 16.47
C PHE A 2 -5.36 6.42 15.02
N ILE A 3 -5.39 7.73 14.80
CA ILE A 3 -5.70 8.35 13.50
C ILE A 3 -4.52 9.20 13.08
N LYS A 4 -4.06 9.00 11.83
CA LYS A 4 -3.03 9.84 11.21
C LYS A 4 -3.43 10.26 9.80
N SER A 5 -3.11 11.50 9.45
CA SER A 5 -3.24 12.02 8.10
C SER A 5 -1.85 12.08 7.46
N TYR A 6 -1.61 11.27 6.43
CA TYR A 6 -0.37 11.30 5.67
C TYR A 6 -0.55 12.18 4.43
N LEU A 7 0.32 13.16 4.28
CA LEU A 7 0.34 14.10 3.17
C LEU A 7 1.60 13.83 2.34
N ILE A 8 1.40 13.34 1.11
CA ILE A 8 2.50 12.94 0.24
C ILE A 8 2.45 13.77 -1.03
N SER A 9 3.34 14.76 -1.13
CA SER A 9 3.50 15.54 -2.35
C SER A 9 4.22 14.72 -3.43
N SER A 10 3.90 14.96 -4.69
CA SER A 10 4.59 14.34 -5.82
C SER A 10 4.67 15.30 -7.01
N PRO A 11 5.81 15.37 -7.71
CA PRO A 11 5.97 16.18 -8.93
C PRO A 11 5.35 15.49 -10.16
N LEU A 12 4.14 14.94 -10.00
CA LEU A 12 3.40 14.14 -10.97
C LEU A 12 1.93 14.53 -10.87
N TYR A 13 1.43 15.40 -11.75
CA TYR A 13 0.03 15.83 -11.72
C TYR A 13 -0.86 14.95 -12.62
N TYR A 14 -0.78 15.11 -13.94
CA TYR A 14 -1.79 14.55 -14.87
C TYR A 14 -1.68 13.02 -15.00
N SER A 15 -0.47 12.51 -14.80
CA SER A 15 -0.14 11.11 -15.06
C SER A 15 -0.02 10.30 -13.78
N TYR A 16 -0.30 10.88 -12.60
CA TYR A 16 -0.16 10.18 -11.31
C TYR A 16 -1.02 8.92 -11.25
N ARG A 17 -2.24 8.96 -11.80
CA ARG A 17 -3.13 7.79 -11.86
C ARG A 17 -2.47 6.60 -12.56
N ILE A 18 -1.77 6.83 -13.66
CA ILE A 18 -1.08 5.79 -14.44
C ILE A 18 0.15 5.30 -13.68
N GLY A 19 0.98 6.23 -13.20
CA GLY A 19 2.20 5.89 -12.46
C GLY A 19 1.93 5.12 -11.17
N GLN A 20 0.85 5.44 -10.48
CA GLN A 20 0.41 4.71 -9.30
C GLN A 20 0.03 3.27 -9.65
N LEU A 21 -0.87 3.05 -10.63
CA LEU A 21 -1.28 1.70 -11.05
C LEU A 21 -0.08 0.84 -11.50
N TYR A 22 0.83 1.46 -12.26
CA TYR A 22 2.07 0.82 -12.69
C TYR A 22 2.95 0.42 -11.50
N MET A 23 3.24 1.39 -10.62
CA MET A 23 4.09 1.20 -9.45
C MET A 23 3.55 0.07 -8.57
N ILE A 24 2.26 0.07 -8.27
CA ILE A 24 1.64 -0.96 -7.43
C ILE A 24 1.81 -2.34 -8.07
N SER A 25 1.51 -2.45 -9.37
CA SER A 25 1.61 -3.71 -10.13
C SER A 25 3.02 -4.29 -10.16
N LYS A 26 4.02 -3.44 -10.42
CA LYS A 26 5.42 -3.83 -10.44
C LYS A 26 5.91 -4.18 -9.03
N HIS A 27 5.65 -3.32 -8.05
CA HIS A 27 6.11 -3.48 -6.68
C HIS A 27 5.56 -4.75 -6.03
N SER A 28 4.28 -5.06 -6.23
CA SER A 28 3.66 -6.29 -5.73
C SER A 28 4.29 -7.55 -6.29
N HIS A 29 4.62 -7.52 -7.58
CA HIS A 29 5.27 -8.66 -8.20
C HIS A 29 6.73 -8.83 -7.73
N GLU A 30 7.45 -7.73 -7.51
CA GLU A 30 8.82 -7.76 -6.98
C GLU A 30 8.88 -8.29 -5.54
N GLN A 31 7.83 -8.08 -4.75
CA GLN A 31 7.81 -8.43 -3.32
C GLN A 31 7.06 -9.73 -3.00
N SER A 32 6.35 -10.29 -3.97
CA SER A 32 5.71 -11.61 -3.83
C SER A 32 6.67 -12.72 -4.23
N ASP A 33 6.89 -13.67 -3.31
CA ASP A 33 7.83 -14.78 -3.46
C ASP A 33 7.48 -15.90 -2.46
N ARG A 34 7.82 -17.15 -2.78
CA ARG A 34 7.75 -18.31 -1.85
C ARG A 34 6.39 -18.55 -1.20
N GLY A 35 5.30 -18.47 -1.97
CA GLY A 35 3.93 -18.62 -1.44
C GLY A 35 3.46 -17.49 -0.50
N GLU A 36 4.24 -16.41 -0.37
CA GLU A 36 3.92 -15.22 0.42
C GLU A 36 3.76 -14.00 -0.49
N GLY A 37 2.74 -13.20 -0.25
CA GLY A 37 2.40 -12.09 -1.13
C GLY A 37 0.91 -11.82 -1.18
N VAL A 38 0.49 -11.14 -2.24
CA VAL A 38 -0.89 -10.71 -2.45
C VAL A 38 -1.55 -11.60 -3.50
N GLU A 39 -2.62 -12.28 -3.10
CA GLU A 39 -3.54 -12.98 -4.00
C GLU A 39 -4.73 -12.07 -4.28
N VAL A 40 -4.97 -11.76 -5.55
CA VAL A 40 -6.19 -11.06 -5.98
C VAL A 40 -7.32 -12.09 -6.12
N VAL A 41 -8.33 -11.99 -5.25
CA VAL A 41 -9.47 -12.93 -5.18
C VAL A 41 -10.63 -12.46 -6.05
N GLN A 42 -10.97 -11.18 -5.95
CA GLN A 42 -12.07 -10.58 -6.72
C GLN A 42 -11.65 -9.21 -7.23
N ASN A 43 -12.09 -8.89 -8.44
CA ASN A 43 -11.87 -7.60 -9.07
C ASN A 43 -12.98 -7.34 -10.10
N GLU A 44 -13.99 -6.57 -9.72
CA GLU A 44 -15.19 -6.35 -10.54
C GLU A 44 -15.76 -4.93 -10.44
N PRO A 45 -16.45 -4.44 -11.48
CA PRO A 45 -17.16 -3.16 -11.42
C PRO A 45 -18.21 -3.16 -10.30
N PHE A 46 -18.37 -2.01 -9.64
CA PHE A 46 -19.32 -1.82 -8.55
C PHE A 46 -20.07 -0.49 -8.72
N GLU A 47 -21.38 -0.47 -8.50
CA GLU A 47 -22.17 0.76 -8.54
C GLU A 47 -22.63 1.12 -7.13
N ASP A 48 -22.25 2.31 -6.67
CA ASP A 48 -22.61 2.83 -5.36
C ASP A 48 -23.71 3.89 -5.46
N PRO A 49 -24.76 3.84 -4.62
CA PRO A 49 -25.84 4.83 -4.65
C PRO A 49 -25.41 6.27 -4.38
N VAL A 50 -24.31 6.48 -3.65
CA VAL A 50 -23.79 7.79 -3.22
C VAL A 50 -22.63 8.24 -4.10
N HIS A 51 -21.71 7.32 -4.39
CA HIS A 51 -20.45 7.62 -5.08
C HIS A 51 -20.45 7.28 -6.58
N GLY A 52 -21.52 6.66 -7.08
CA GLY A 52 -21.69 6.33 -8.49
C GLY A 52 -20.89 5.10 -8.92
N GLN A 53 -20.45 5.09 -10.17
CA GLN A 53 -19.65 3.98 -10.70
C GLN A 53 -18.28 3.93 -10.03
N GLY A 54 -17.93 2.74 -9.59
CA GLY A 54 -16.65 2.42 -8.99
C GLY A 54 -16.27 1.00 -9.29
N GLN A 55 -15.38 0.49 -8.46
CA GLN A 55 -14.83 -0.84 -8.63
C GLN A 55 -14.54 -1.44 -7.26
N PHE A 56 -14.82 -2.73 -7.15
CA PHE A 56 -14.60 -3.52 -5.96
C PHE A 56 -13.44 -4.48 -6.15
N THR A 57 -12.57 -4.56 -5.15
CA THR A 57 -11.52 -5.58 -5.08
C THR A 57 -11.50 -6.28 -3.73
N GLU A 58 -11.36 -7.60 -3.77
CA GLU A 58 -11.05 -8.43 -2.60
C GLU A 58 -9.70 -9.11 -2.79
N LYS A 59 -8.85 -9.07 -1.77
CA LYS A 59 -7.51 -9.66 -1.79
C LYS A 59 -7.22 -10.44 -0.51
N ARG A 60 -6.38 -11.46 -0.63
CA ARG A 60 -5.84 -12.24 0.48
C ARG A 60 -4.34 -12.07 0.53
N VAL A 61 -3.81 -11.80 1.72
CA VAL A 61 -2.38 -11.54 1.89
C VAL A 61 -1.78 -12.50 2.90
N TYR A 62 -0.77 -13.24 2.45
CA TYR A 62 -0.11 -14.33 3.17
C TYR A 62 1.23 -13.87 3.72
N LEU A 63 1.42 -13.92 5.05
CA LEU A 63 2.47 -13.15 5.76
C LEU A 63 3.30 -13.94 6.79
N ASN A 64 3.23 -15.27 6.78
CA ASN A 64 3.65 -16.09 7.92
C ASN A 64 5.11 -15.88 8.37
N SER A 65 6.06 -15.73 7.44
CA SER A 65 7.49 -15.53 7.71
C SER A 65 7.89 -14.06 7.90
N LYS A 66 7.00 -13.13 7.51
CA LYS A 66 7.28 -11.68 7.43
C LYS A 66 6.76 -10.89 8.64
N LEU A 67 6.30 -11.60 9.67
CA LEU A 67 5.82 -11.01 10.91
C LEU A 67 6.93 -10.79 11.95
N PRO A 68 6.75 -9.77 12.82
CA PRO A 68 7.06 -9.86 14.22
C PRO A 68 7.65 -11.09 14.86
N SER A 69 8.85 -11.13 15.44
CA SER A 69 9.07 -12.22 16.44
C SER A 69 8.04 -12.15 17.56
N TRP A 70 7.70 -10.93 18.01
CA TRP A 70 6.63 -10.70 18.99
C TRP A 70 5.21 -10.91 18.40
N ALA A 71 4.99 -10.66 17.11
CA ALA A 71 3.66 -10.83 16.50
C ALA A 71 3.39 -12.30 16.12
N ARG A 72 4.40 -13.05 15.68
CA ARG A 72 4.31 -14.51 15.44
C ARG A 72 3.94 -15.27 16.72
N ALA A 73 4.30 -14.75 17.89
CA ALA A 73 3.92 -15.34 19.16
C ALA A 73 2.41 -15.25 19.46
N VAL A 74 1.68 -14.36 18.78
CA VAL A 74 0.26 -14.09 19.04
C VAL A 74 -0.65 -14.36 17.84
N VAL A 75 -0.08 -14.74 16.68
CA VAL A 75 -0.80 -15.01 15.44
C VAL A 75 -0.60 -16.48 15.04
N PRO A 76 -1.64 -17.20 14.53
CA PRO A 76 -1.50 -18.58 14.10
C PRO A 76 -0.45 -18.75 13.00
N LYS A 77 0.09 -19.97 12.88
CA LYS A 77 1.09 -20.32 11.84
C LYS A 77 0.56 -20.20 10.41
N ILE A 78 -0.76 -20.26 10.21
CA ILE A 78 -1.42 -20.09 8.92
C ILE A 78 -2.52 -19.05 9.13
N PHE A 79 -2.29 -17.83 8.68
CA PHE A 79 -3.31 -16.79 8.62
C PHE A 79 -3.14 -15.98 7.35
N TYR A 80 -4.22 -15.33 6.94
CA TYR A 80 -4.20 -14.33 5.88
C TYR A 80 -4.98 -13.11 6.34
N VAL A 81 -4.64 -11.96 5.77
CA VAL A 81 -5.42 -10.74 5.92
C VAL A 81 -6.30 -10.60 4.69
N THR A 82 -7.61 -10.47 4.89
CA THR A 82 -8.53 -10.09 3.82
C THR A 82 -8.58 -8.58 3.72
N GLU A 83 -8.46 -8.07 2.50
CA GLU A 83 -8.63 -6.67 2.15
C GLU A 83 -9.83 -6.53 1.21
N LYS A 84 -10.69 -5.56 1.50
CA LYS A 84 -11.81 -5.17 0.66
C LYS A 84 -11.75 -3.67 0.39
N ALA A 85 -11.91 -3.28 -0.87
CA ALA A 85 -11.75 -1.89 -1.26
C ALA A 85 -12.76 -1.45 -2.31
N TRP A 86 -13.22 -0.19 -2.18
CA TRP A 86 -14.18 0.47 -3.04
C TRP A 86 -13.63 1.82 -3.51
N ASN A 87 -13.53 1.99 -4.81
CA ASN A 87 -12.91 3.19 -5.38
C ASN A 87 -13.80 3.85 -6.42
N TYR A 88 -13.83 5.16 -6.31
CA TYR A 88 -14.68 6.07 -7.05
C TYR A 88 -13.82 7.27 -7.50
N TYR A 89 -12.60 7.01 -8.01
CA TYR A 89 -11.57 8.02 -8.31
C TYR A 89 -12.20 9.35 -8.80
N PRO A 90 -11.85 10.50 -8.19
CA PRO A 90 -10.68 10.77 -7.35
C PRO A 90 -10.82 10.40 -5.86
N TYR A 91 -11.92 9.78 -5.45
CA TYR A 91 -12.14 9.35 -4.07
C TYR A 91 -12.01 7.84 -3.93
N THR A 92 -11.34 7.38 -2.87
CA THR A 92 -11.26 5.95 -2.56
C THR A 92 -11.49 5.67 -1.10
N ILE A 93 -12.35 4.68 -0.83
CA ILE A 93 -12.60 4.13 0.49
C ILE A 93 -12.07 2.70 0.56
N THR A 94 -11.20 2.44 1.53
CA THR A 94 -10.87 1.08 1.93
C THR A 94 -11.36 0.87 3.36
N GLY A 95 -12.52 0.23 3.53
CA GLY A 95 -12.97 -0.21 4.86
C GLY A 95 -14.45 -0.05 5.22
N GLU A 96 -15.28 0.64 4.42
CA GLU A 96 -16.71 0.79 4.76
C GLU A 96 -17.62 -0.15 3.95
N CYS A 97 -18.11 -1.18 4.62
CA CYS A 97 -19.45 -1.68 4.38
C CYS A 97 -20.36 -1.10 5.48
N PRO A 98 -21.59 -0.63 5.17
CA PRO A 98 -22.59 -0.24 6.18
C PRO A 98 -23.02 -1.39 7.11
N LEU A 99 -22.51 -2.59 6.88
CA LEU A 99 -22.67 -3.79 7.68
C LEU A 99 -21.27 -4.37 7.94
N GLN A 100 -20.62 -3.87 8.98
CA GLN A 100 -19.55 -4.50 9.76
C GLN A 100 -18.81 -5.69 9.11
N MET A 101 -17.73 -5.42 8.34
CA MET A 101 -16.55 -6.30 8.18
C MET A 101 -15.46 -5.55 7.34
N CYS A 102 -14.68 -4.64 7.91
CA CYS A 102 -13.32 -4.83 8.45
C CYS A 102 -12.37 -5.70 7.61
N CYS A 103 -11.13 -5.24 7.39
CA CYS A 103 -10.01 -6.11 7.07
C CYS A 103 -9.91 -7.21 8.14
N SER A 104 -10.57 -8.33 7.92
CA SER A 104 -10.60 -9.43 8.87
C SER A 104 -9.32 -10.23 8.68
N CYS A 105 -8.45 -10.22 9.67
CA CYS A 105 -7.51 -11.33 9.83
C CYS A 105 -8.35 -12.58 10.12
N SER A 106 -8.08 -13.69 9.43
CA SER A 106 -8.84 -14.94 9.57
C SER A 106 -8.96 -15.43 11.03
N PHE A 107 -8.13 -14.91 11.94
CA PHE A 107 -8.10 -15.24 13.36
C PHE A 107 -8.34 -14.08 14.33
N LEU A 108 -8.26 -12.80 13.90
CA LEU A 108 -8.37 -11.64 14.80
C LEU A 108 -9.62 -10.82 14.48
N PRO A 109 -10.77 -11.07 15.15
CA PRO A 109 -12.03 -10.36 14.89
C PRO A 109 -12.07 -8.90 15.38
N LYS A 110 -10.95 -8.37 15.91
CA LYS A 110 -10.86 -7.06 16.58
C LYS A 110 -9.74 -6.15 16.04
N PHE A 111 -9.27 -6.44 14.83
CA PHE A 111 -8.29 -5.62 14.13
C PHE A 111 -8.93 -5.00 12.88
N SER A 112 -8.77 -3.70 12.70
CA SER A 112 -9.20 -3.01 11.49
C SER A 112 -8.24 -1.88 11.15
N ILE A 113 -7.95 -1.72 9.87
CA ILE A 113 -7.31 -0.52 9.34
C ILE A 113 -8.29 0.03 8.29
N HIS A 114 -8.59 1.31 8.39
CA HIS A 114 -9.43 2.05 7.46
C HIS A 114 -8.61 3.15 6.83
N ILE A 115 -8.64 3.26 5.50
CA ILE A 115 -7.92 4.30 4.77
C ILE A 115 -8.87 5.01 3.81
N GLU A 116 -8.91 6.33 3.92
CA GLU A 116 -9.54 7.20 2.94
C GLU A 116 -8.45 7.98 2.21
N THR A 117 -8.55 8.05 0.88
CA THR A 117 -7.61 8.82 0.07
C THR A 117 -8.34 9.86 -0.77
N LYS A 118 -7.77 11.07 -0.80
CA LYS A 118 -8.14 12.14 -1.72
C LYS A 118 -6.89 12.73 -2.36
N TYR A 119 -7.06 13.35 -3.52
CA TYR A 119 -5.99 13.99 -4.28
C TYR A 119 -6.34 15.43 -4.57
N GLU A 120 -5.38 16.32 -4.40
CA GLU A 120 -5.51 17.72 -4.82
C GLU A 120 -4.21 18.25 -5.40
N ASP A 121 -4.39 19.29 -6.19
CA ASP A 121 -3.34 19.95 -6.96
C ASP A 121 -2.67 21.05 -6.16
N ASN A 122 -2.12 20.66 -5.01
CA ASN A 122 -1.51 21.56 -4.06
C ASN A 122 -0.34 20.89 -3.33
N LYS A 123 0.23 21.62 -2.37
CA LYS A 123 1.41 21.22 -1.61
C LYS A 123 1.06 20.60 -0.25
N GLY A 124 -0.13 20.01 -0.12
CA GLY A 124 -0.61 19.51 1.17
C GLY A 124 -1.21 20.62 2.06
N SER A 125 -1.80 21.65 1.45
CA SER A 125 -2.30 22.84 2.16
C SER A 125 -3.77 22.79 2.57
N ASN A 126 -4.49 21.71 2.27
CA ASN A 126 -5.91 21.58 2.63
C ASN A 126 -6.10 20.76 3.91
N ASP A 127 -6.21 21.46 5.04
CA ASP A 127 -6.46 20.83 6.33
C ASP A 127 -7.86 20.19 6.43
N ASN A 128 -8.83 20.61 5.61
CA ASN A 128 -10.23 20.19 5.72
C ASN A 128 -10.69 19.24 4.61
N ILE A 129 -9.74 18.56 3.95
CA ILE A 129 -10.04 17.73 2.78
C ILE A 129 -10.98 16.54 3.08
N PHE A 130 -10.94 16.00 4.31
CA PHE A 130 -11.84 14.93 4.74
C PHE A 130 -13.05 15.52 5.48
N GLU A 131 -14.24 15.36 4.91
CA GLU A 131 -15.52 15.79 5.49
C GLU A 131 -16.09 14.67 6.39
N THR A 132 -15.34 14.21 7.38
CA THR A 132 -15.75 13.07 8.22
C THR A 132 -16.36 13.51 9.55
N GLU A 133 -17.21 12.66 10.13
CA GLU A 133 -17.72 12.75 11.51
C GLU A 133 -16.59 12.72 12.57
N LEU A 134 -15.34 12.48 12.13
CA LEU A 134 -14.12 12.45 12.91
C LEU A 134 -13.45 13.84 13.05
N LYS A 135 -14.10 14.92 12.60
CA LYS A 135 -13.57 16.31 12.70
C LYS A 135 -13.11 16.70 14.12
N ASP A 136 -13.75 16.15 15.14
CA ASP A 136 -13.45 16.44 16.55
C ASP A 136 -12.41 15.50 17.18
N GLN A 137 -11.87 14.52 16.43
CA GLN A 137 -10.81 13.65 16.92
C GLN A 137 -9.43 14.24 16.64
N GLU A 138 -8.56 14.19 17.65
CA GLU A 138 -7.16 14.58 17.51
C GLU A 138 -6.47 13.66 16.47
N ARG A 139 -5.95 14.27 15.41
CA ARG A 139 -5.25 13.57 14.31
C ARG A 139 -3.84 14.10 14.19
N GLU A 140 -2.88 13.19 14.07
CA GLU A 140 -1.50 13.55 13.79
C GLU A 140 -1.32 13.72 12.29
N VAL A 141 -0.86 14.90 11.85
CA VAL A 141 -0.53 15.17 10.44
C VAL A 141 0.93 14.80 10.20
N CYS A 142 1.17 13.90 9.25
CA CYS A 142 2.48 13.42 8.85
C CYS A 142 2.77 13.82 7.40
N PHE A 143 3.67 14.78 7.20
CA PHE A 143 4.24 15.03 5.88
C PHE A 143 5.26 13.94 5.55
N VAL A 144 5.15 13.35 4.36
CA VAL A 144 6.08 12.35 3.86
C VAL A 144 6.88 12.95 2.72
N ASP A 145 8.19 13.07 2.91
CA ASP A 145 9.13 13.58 1.91
C ASP A 145 9.74 12.42 1.12
N ILE A 146 9.28 12.25 -0.12
CA ILE A 146 9.70 11.14 -0.99
C ILE A 146 11.19 11.15 -1.35
N ALA A 147 11.89 12.26 -1.19
CA ALA A 147 13.32 12.38 -1.48
C ALA A 147 14.18 12.25 -0.21
N TYR A 148 13.77 12.90 0.88
CA TYR A 148 14.63 13.10 2.06
C TYR A 148 14.25 12.30 3.30
N ASP A 149 13.04 11.75 3.39
CA ASP A 149 12.74 10.81 4.47
C ASP A 149 13.57 9.53 4.35
N GLU A 150 14.03 9.03 5.49
CA GLU A 150 14.80 7.80 5.55
C GLU A 150 13.93 6.58 5.20
N ILE A 151 14.43 5.77 4.26
CA ILE A 151 13.91 4.44 3.99
C ILE A 151 14.79 3.38 4.67
N PRO A 152 14.24 2.25 5.14
CA PRO A 152 15.07 1.19 5.70
C PRO A 152 16.10 0.70 4.67
N GLU A 153 17.36 0.56 5.09
CA GLU A 153 18.52 0.29 4.21
C GLU A 153 18.31 -0.89 3.24
N ARG A 154 17.62 -1.94 3.70
CA ARG A 154 17.29 -3.12 2.87
C ARG A 154 16.41 -2.83 1.65
N TYR A 155 15.72 -1.69 1.61
CA TYR A 155 14.92 -1.24 0.47
C TYR A 155 15.60 -0.15 -0.34
N TYR A 156 16.73 0.37 0.13
CA TYR A 156 17.44 1.40 -0.60
C TYR A 156 18.01 0.82 -1.89
N LYS A 157 17.66 1.46 -3.00
CA LYS A 157 18.24 1.23 -4.31
C LYS A 157 18.70 2.57 -4.85
N GLU A 158 19.96 2.66 -5.28
CA GLU A 158 20.54 3.88 -5.82
C GLU A 158 19.75 4.41 -7.03
N SER A 159 19.24 3.51 -7.88
CA SER A 159 18.39 3.85 -9.02
C SER A 159 17.03 4.46 -8.64
N GLU A 160 16.59 4.30 -7.39
CA GLU A 160 15.33 4.83 -6.87
C GLU A 160 15.56 6.05 -5.94
N ASP A 161 16.80 6.55 -5.84
CA ASP A 161 17.11 7.72 -5.03
C ASP A 161 16.81 9.02 -5.77
N LEU A 162 15.72 9.70 -5.38
CA LEU A 162 15.26 10.93 -6.02
C LEU A 162 16.20 12.13 -5.84
N ARG A 163 17.19 12.02 -4.95
CA ARG A 163 18.28 13.00 -4.79
C ARG A 163 19.34 12.89 -5.89
N TYR A 164 19.28 11.84 -6.72
CA TYR A 164 20.21 11.61 -7.82
C TYR A 164 19.49 11.23 -9.12
N PHE A 165 18.26 10.73 -9.03
CA PHE A 165 17.45 10.37 -10.18
C PHE A 165 16.99 11.61 -10.96
N GLN A 166 17.20 11.56 -12.27
CA GLN A 166 16.60 12.47 -13.24
C GLN A 166 15.99 11.64 -14.37
N SER A 167 14.72 11.91 -14.67
CA SER A 167 13.99 11.25 -15.74
C SER A 167 14.57 11.62 -17.11
N GLU A 168 14.83 10.62 -17.94
CA GLU A 168 15.30 10.82 -19.30
C GLU A 168 14.20 11.39 -20.20
N LYS A 169 12.94 10.97 -20.00
CA LYS A 169 11.80 11.37 -20.84
C LYS A 169 11.23 12.73 -20.45
N THR A 170 11.11 13.01 -19.15
CA THR A 170 10.46 14.24 -18.65
C THR A 170 11.43 15.32 -18.23
N LYS A 171 12.72 14.98 -18.06
CA LYS A 171 13.78 15.84 -17.49
C LYS A 171 13.51 16.31 -16.05
N ARG A 172 12.50 15.74 -15.37
CA ARG A 172 12.20 16.01 -13.96
C ARG A 172 13.18 15.31 -13.04
N GLY A 173 13.35 15.89 -11.85
CA GLY A 173 14.49 15.57 -10.99
C GLY A 173 15.75 16.29 -11.48
N ILE A 174 16.83 16.34 -10.71
CA ILE A 174 17.03 15.82 -9.35
C ILE A 174 16.23 16.62 -8.31
N LEU A 175 15.68 15.95 -7.28
CA LEU A 175 14.97 16.62 -6.20
C LEU A 175 15.95 17.14 -5.13
N GLN A 176 16.02 18.46 -4.98
CA GLN A 176 16.84 19.14 -3.96
C GLN A 176 16.06 19.41 -2.68
N GLU A 177 16.74 19.82 -1.61
CA GLU A 177 16.08 20.17 -0.34
C GLU A 177 15.10 21.33 -0.59
N GLY A 178 13.88 21.22 -0.06
CA GLY A 178 12.80 22.16 -0.37
C GLY A 178 12.18 22.00 -1.77
N TRP A 179 12.39 20.87 -2.46
CA TRP A 179 11.82 20.61 -3.79
C TRP A 179 10.31 20.85 -3.88
N ARG A 180 9.56 20.61 -2.79
CA ARG A 180 8.10 20.85 -2.74
C ARG A 180 7.72 22.29 -3.12
N ASP A 181 8.59 23.25 -2.87
CA ASP A 181 8.32 24.66 -3.16
C ASP A 181 8.70 25.05 -4.60
N THR A 182 9.60 24.29 -5.22
CA THR A 182 10.21 24.64 -6.52
C THR A 182 9.73 23.79 -7.69
N GLN A 183 9.19 22.59 -7.43
CA GLN A 183 8.73 21.68 -8.49
C GLN A 183 7.33 22.03 -8.96
N GLU A 184 7.17 22.10 -10.28
CA GLU A 184 5.88 22.19 -10.96
C GLU A 184 5.90 21.25 -12.19
N PRO A 185 4.81 20.51 -12.47
CA PRO A 185 3.56 20.47 -11.71
C PRO A 185 3.68 19.64 -10.42
N ILE A 186 2.89 19.99 -9.40
CA ILE A 186 2.83 19.27 -8.12
C ILE A 186 1.40 18.86 -7.76
N MET A 187 1.26 17.69 -7.14
CA MET A 187 0.02 17.26 -6.49
C MET A 187 0.30 16.74 -5.08
N CYS A 188 -0.74 16.54 -4.29
CA CYS A 188 -0.67 15.91 -2.98
C CYS A 188 -1.71 14.79 -2.85
N SER A 189 -1.24 13.62 -2.40
CA SER A 189 -2.09 12.54 -1.92
C SER A 189 -2.31 12.71 -0.44
N TYR A 190 -3.57 12.89 -0.04
CA TYR A 190 -4.00 12.94 1.34
C TYR A 190 -4.54 11.57 1.71
N LYS A 191 -4.00 10.96 2.76
CA LYS A 191 -4.42 9.64 3.24
C LYS A 191 -4.77 9.71 4.71
N LEU A 192 -6.06 9.58 5.03
CA LEU A 192 -6.54 9.48 6.41
C LEU A 192 -6.56 8.01 6.80
N VAL A 193 -5.76 7.64 7.79
CA VAL A 193 -5.56 6.25 8.21
C VAL A 193 -6.03 6.11 9.65
N THR A 194 -6.98 5.21 9.86
CA THR A 194 -7.50 4.85 11.18
C THR A 194 -7.15 3.41 11.47
N VAL A 195 -6.40 3.17 12.55
CA VAL A 195 -6.11 1.81 13.02
C VAL A 195 -6.86 1.56 14.33
N LYS A 196 -7.52 0.40 14.41
CA LYS A 196 -8.17 -0.09 15.63
C LYS A 196 -7.66 -1.48 15.94
N PHE A 197 -7.17 -1.66 17.16
CA PHE A 197 -6.77 -2.97 17.66
C PHE A 197 -7.23 -3.18 19.11
N GLU A 198 -8.37 -3.85 19.29
CA GLU A 198 -9.04 -3.96 20.60
C GLU A 198 -8.58 -5.20 21.38
N VAL A 199 -7.27 -5.32 21.60
CA VAL A 199 -6.67 -6.37 22.44
C VAL A 199 -5.98 -5.75 23.64
N TRP A 200 -6.42 -6.17 24.83
CA TRP A 200 -5.91 -5.66 26.10
C TRP A 200 -4.40 -5.89 26.23
N GLY A 201 -3.67 -4.85 26.66
CA GLY A 201 -2.22 -4.89 26.84
C GLY A 201 -1.38 -4.80 25.56
N LEU A 202 -1.99 -4.86 24.37
CA LEU A 202 -1.28 -4.80 23.09
C LEU A 202 -1.74 -3.67 22.15
N GLN A 203 -2.90 -3.04 22.43
CA GLN A 203 -3.51 -1.98 21.62
C GLN A 203 -2.50 -0.93 21.09
N THR A 204 -1.95 -0.11 21.98
CA THR A 204 -1.08 1.01 21.58
C THR A 204 0.15 0.55 20.81
N ARG A 205 0.77 -0.56 21.24
CA ARG A 205 1.96 -1.12 20.60
C ARG A 205 1.68 -1.56 19.17
N VAL A 206 0.55 -2.22 18.94
CA VAL A 206 0.16 -2.69 17.60
C VAL A 206 -0.30 -1.53 16.72
N GLU A 207 -1.12 -0.62 17.23
CA GLU A 207 -1.58 0.56 16.48
C GLU A 207 -0.41 1.43 16.01
N GLN A 208 0.53 1.76 16.92
CA GLN A 208 1.74 2.52 16.58
C GLN A 208 2.63 1.77 15.58
N PHE A 209 2.79 0.46 15.78
CA PHE A 209 3.55 -0.37 14.86
C PHE A 209 2.96 -0.31 13.45
N VAL A 210 1.65 -0.53 13.31
CA VAL A 210 0.95 -0.45 12.02
C VAL A 210 1.16 0.91 11.39
N HIS A 211 0.97 2.03 12.11
CA HIS A 211 1.21 3.36 11.55
C HIS A 211 2.65 3.61 11.08
N LYS A 212 3.64 3.01 11.75
CA LYS A 212 5.03 3.04 11.25
C LYS A 212 5.15 2.29 9.93
N VAL A 213 4.59 1.07 9.85
CA VAL A 213 4.51 0.29 8.60
C VAL A 213 3.84 1.12 7.51
N VAL A 214 2.76 1.86 7.84
CA VAL A 214 2.01 2.66 6.86
C VAL A 214 2.91 3.71 6.25
N ARG A 215 3.61 4.46 7.10
CA ARG A 215 4.49 5.53 6.67
C ARG A 215 5.60 5.01 5.75
N ASP A 216 6.28 3.93 6.16
CA ASP A 216 7.42 3.36 5.43
C ASP A 216 6.99 2.88 4.03
N VAL A 217 5.80 2.26 3.95
CA VAL A 217 5.20 1.80 2.71
C VAL A 217 4.81 2.98 1.83
N LEU A 218 4.06 3.97 2.36
CA LEU A 218 3.68 5.17 1.61
C LEU A 218 4.88 5.90 1.03
N LEU A 219 5.94 6.05 1.81
CA LEU A 219 7.20 6.64 1.39
C LEU A 219 7.82 5.87 0.22
N LEU A 220 8.03 4.56 0.39
CA LEU A 220 8.69 3.73 -0.62
C LEU A 220 7.92 3.72 -1.94
N GLY A 221 6.60 3.50 -1.89
CA GLY A 221 5.79 3.43 -3.12
C GLY A 221 5.73 4.75 -3.88
N HIS A 222 5.64 5.89 -3.19
CA HIS A 222 5.66 7.19 -3.90
C HIS A 222 7.05 7.53 -4.44
N ARG A 223 8.12 7.10 -3.75
CA ARG A 223 9.49 7.20 -4.26
C ARG A 223 9.63 6.42 -5.57
N GLN A 224 9.17 5.17 -5.58
CA GLN A 224 9.20 4.29 -6.74
C GLN A 224 8.31 4.79 -7.88
N ALA A 225 7.13 5.34 -7.58
CA ALA A 225 6.26 5.91 -8.60
C ALA A 225 6.99 7.00 -9.40
N PHE A 226 7.76 7.87 -8.74
CA PHE A 226 8.55 8.90 -9.43
C PHE A 226 9.83 8.34 -10.06
N ALA A 227 10.56 7.46 -9.38
CA ALA A 227 11.78 6.86 -9.91
C ALA A 227 11.54 6.01 -11.17
N TRP A 228 10.36 5.41 -11.31
CA TRP A 228 9.99 4.60 -12.47
C TRP A 228 9.23 5.41 -13.53
N VAL A 229 9.20 6.75 -13.45
CA VAL A 229 8.42 7.60 -14.37
C VAL A 229 8.72 7.32 -15.84
N ASP A 230 9.98 7.05 -16.19
CA ASP A 230 10.35 6.75 -17.57
C ASP A 230 9.74 5.45 -18.10
N GLU A 231 9.35 4.52 -17.21
CA GLU A 231 8.74 3.24 -17.59
C GLU A 231 7.26 3.38 -17.94
N TRP A 232 6.55 4.34 -17.34
CA TRP A 232 5.09 4.42 -17.42
C TRP A 232 4.54 5.74 -17.97
N ILE A 233 5.35 6.80 -18.12
CA ILE A 233 4.84 8.14 -18.50
C ILE A 233 4.15 8.18 -19.88
N ASP A 234 4.55 7.30 -20.80
CA ASP A 234 3.98 7.20 -22.15
C ASP A 234 2.84 6.18 -22.24
N MET A 235 2.50 5.50 -21.15
CA MET A 235 1.38 4.56 -21.14
C MET A 235 0.06 5.31 -21.21
N THR A 236 -0.88 4.77 -21.96
CA THR A 236 -2.30 5.12 -21.83
C THR A 236 -2.90 4.45 -20.60
N LEU A 237 -4.13 4.84 -20.25
CA LEU A 237 -4.87 4.15 -19.20
C LEU A 237 -5.07 2.66 -19.56
N ASP A 238 -5.35 2.35 -20.82
CA ASP A 238 -5.53 0.97 -21.29
C ASP A 238 -4.24 0.16 -21.18
N ASP A 239 -3.09 0.75 -21.56
CA ASP A 239 -1.78 0.09 -21.46
C ASP A 239 -1.46 -0.30 -20.02
N VAL A 240 -1.67 0.60 -19.06
CA VAL A 240 -1.39 0.30 -17.65
C VAL A 240 -2.38 -0.72 -17.07
N ARG A 241 -3.63 -0.75 -17.56
CA ARG A 241 -4.59 -1.80 -17.19
C ARG A 241 -4.19 -3.16 -17.74
N ASP A 242 -3.69 -3.21 -18.96
CA ASP A 242 -3.17 -4.42 -19.56
C ASP A 242 -1.93 -4.93 -18.82
N TYR A 243 -1.04 -4.02 -18.43
CA TYR A 243 0.12 -4.31 -17.60
C TYR A 243 -0.32 -4.88 -16.24
N GLU A 244 -1.24 -4.21 -15.56
CA GLU A 244 -1.79 -4.61 -14.27
C GLU A 244 -2.40 -6.02 -14.32
N ARG A 245 -3.25 -6.32 -15.32
CA ARG A 245 -3.83 -7.67 -15.49
C ARG A 245 -2.75 -8.75 -15.64
N LYS A 246 -1.76 -8.52 -16.51
CA LYS A 246 -0.65 -9.45 -16.71
C LYS A 246 0.19 -9.66 -15.45
N MET A 247 0.44 -8.58 -14.70
CA MET A 247 1.23 -8.65 -13.47
C MET A 247 0.46 -9.34 -12.34
N HIS A 248 -0.86 -9.16 -12.26
CA HIS A 248 -1.72 -9.90 -11.34
C HIS A 248 -1.68 -11.39 -11.60
N GLU A 249 -1.87 -11.81 -12.85
CA GLU A 249 -1.80 -13.24 -13.22
C GLU A 249 -0.45 -13.84 -12.83
N LYS A 250 0.66 -13.18 -13.18
CA LYS A 250 2.01 -13.63 -12.82
C LYS A 250 2.22 -13.71 -11.31
N THR A 251 1.67 -12.76 -10.56
CA THR A 251 1.79 -12.71 -9.09
C THR A 251 0.96 -13.80 -8.43
N ASN A 252 -0.28 -14.01 -8.88
CA ASN A 252 -1.13 -15.10 -8.41
C ASN A 252 -0.50 -16.47 -8.71
N ILE A 253 0.10 -16.66 -9.89
CA ILE A 253 0.83 -17.90 -10.22
C ILE A 253 1.97 -18.15 -9.22
N LYS A 254 2.79 -17.12 -8.93
CA LYS A 254 3.89 -17.22 -7.94
C LYS A 254 3.36 -17.60 -6.54
N VAL A 255 2.28 -16.97 -6.09
CA VAL A 255 1.75 -17.19 -4.74
C VAL A 255 1.01 -18.53 -4.63
N CYS A 256 0.17 -18.89 -5.60
CA CYS A 256 -0.73 -20.04 -5.50
C CYS A 256 -0.07 -21.39 -5.86
N ASN A 257 0.82 -21.44 -6.86
CA ASN A 257 1.45 -22.70 -7.26
C ASN A 257 2.33 -23.27 -6.14
N GLU A 258 3.06 -22.40 -5.43
CA GLU A 258 3.98 -22.82 -4.37
C GLU A 258 3.24 -23.18 -3.08
N GLN A 259 2.04 -22.62 -2.84
CA GLN A 259 1.17 -23.09 -1.76
C GLN A 259 0.65 -24.52 -2.00
N GLN A 260 0.41 -24.90 -3.26
CA GLN A 260 0.02 -26.27 -3.61
C GLN A 260 1.18 -27.27 -3.40
N GLU A 261 2.42 -26.90 -3.75
CA GLU A 261 3.60 -27.73 -3.49
C GLU A 261 3.86 -27.91 -2.00
N HIS A 262 3.69 -26.85 -1.20
CA HIS A 262 3.93 -26.91 0.25
C HIS A 262 2.84 -27.70 1.02
N SER A 263 1.63 -27.78 0.47
CA SER A 263 0.51 -28.56 1.03
C SER A 263 0.53 -30.05 0.67
N THR A 264 1.30 -30.44 -0.36
CA THR A 264 1.41 -31.84 -0.84
C THR A 264 2.63 -32.60 -0.30
N THR A 265 3.57 -31.92 0.37
CA THR A 265 4.71 -32.53 1.06
C THR A 265 4.47 -32.56 2.58
N ASN A 266 4.51 -33.75 3.19
CA ASN A 266 4.47 -33.91 4.67
C ASN A 266 5.65 -33.16 5.32
N PRO A 267 5.50 -32.58 6.54
CA PRO A 267 6.52 -31.73 7.13
C PRO A 267 7.65 -32.59 7.71
N SER A 268 8.68 -32.89 6.93
CA SER A 268 9.96 -33.34 7.48
C SER A 268 10.70 -32.12 8.04
N SER A 269 10.83 -32.08 9.37
CA SER A 269 11.73 -31.23 10.19
C SER A 269 12.38 -30.04 9.47
N LEU A 270 11.73 -28.87 9.58
CA LEU A 270 12.27 -27.57 9.19
C LEU A 270 13.24 -27.02 10.25
N ASP A 271 14.24 -27.81 10.66
CA ASP A 271 15.28 -27.34 11.59
C ASP A 271 16.48 -26.71 10.87
N ASP A 272 16.54 -26.76 9.53
CA ASP A 272 17.69 -26.26 8.76
C ASP A 272 17.34 -25.09 7.81
N ILE A 273 16.53 -24.12 8.26
CA ILE A 273 16.57 -22.78 7.66
C ILE A 273 17.62 -22.00 8.44
N GLU A 274 18.82 -21.86 7.89
CA GLU A 274 19.82 -20.91 8.40
C GLU A 274 19.18 -19.53 8.55
N ILE A 275 18.89 -19.18 9.80
CA ILE A 275 18.39 -17.87 10.20
C ILE A 275 19.57 -16.93 10.00
N HIS A 276 19.64 -16.28 8.84
CA HIS A 276 20.47 -15.11 8.69
C HIS A 276 19.95 -14.04 9.66
N ASP A 277 20.74 -13.84 10.69
CA ASP A 277 20.51 -12.93 11.81
C ASP A 277 20.57 -11.48 11.32
N LYS A 278 19.48 -11.00 10.75
CA LYS A 278 19.18 -9.58 10.51
C LYS A 278 17.68 -9.39 10.62
N ALA A 279 17.23 -8.89 11.78
CA ALA A 279 15.92 -8.31 12.06
C ALA A 279 14.95 -8.33 10.86
N SER A 280 14.35 -9.50 10.61
CA SER A 280 13.56 -9.71 9.40
C SER A 280 12.23 -8.99 9.53
N VAL A 281 12.20 -7.79 8.92
CA VAL A 281 11.16 -7.34 7.98
C VAL A 281 9.71 -7.52 8.43
N CYS A 282 9.48 -7.22 9.69
CA CYS A 282 8.18 -7.22 10.31
C CYS A 282 7.18 -6.21 9.73
N ALA A 283 7.69 -5.17 9.08
CA ALA A 283 7.08 -3.85 9.07
C ALA A 283 6.76 -3.31 7.67
N LEU A 284 6.80 -4.13 6.61
CA LEU A 284 6.32 -3.70 5.28
C LEU A 284 5.11 -4.50 4.79
N PHE A 285 4.87 -5.67 5.36
CA PHE A 285 3.94 -6.62 4.76
C PHE A 285 2.47 -6.44 5.18
N PHE A 286 2.23 -5.89 6.38
CA PHE A 286 0.88 -5.47 6.76
C PHE A 286 0.33 -4.32 5.91
N LEU A 287 1.17 -3.64 5.11
CA LEU A 287 0.72 -2.52 4.27
C LEU A 287 1.01 -2.61 2.79
N PHE A 288 1.63 -3.69 2.33
CA PHE A 288 1.50 -4.11 0.93
C PHE A 288 0.03 -4.25 0.50
N LEU A 289 -0.84 -4.58 1.45
CA LEU A 289 -2.30 -4.52 1.37
C LEU A 289 -2.79 -3.16 0.80
N PHE A 290 -2.40 -2.04 1.39
CA PHE A 290 -3.06 -0.76 1.09
C PHE A 290 -2.66 -0.11 -0.22
N PHE A 291 -1.59 -0.55 -0.89
CA PHE A 291 -1.26 0.06 -2.17
C PHE A 291 -2.23 -0.36 -3.28
N TYR A 292 -2.87 -1.51 -3.16
CA TYR A 292 -3.86 -1.94 -4.14
C TYR A 292 -5.29 -1.51 -3.83
N SER A 293 -5.62 -1.31 -2.55
CA SER A 293 -6.98 -0.95 -2.12
C SER A 293 -7.39 0.44 -2.57
N ILE A 294 -6.45 1.27 -2.98
CA ILE A 294 -6.75 2.66 -3.30
C ILE A 294 -7.20 2.78 -4.78
N PHE A 295 -7.06 1.78 -5.66
CA PHE A 295 -7.53 1.94 -7.05
C PHE A 295 -7.92 0.64 -7.75
N PRO A 296 -9.18 0.49 -8.16
CA PRO A 296 -9.56 -0.42 -9.20
C PRO A 296 -10.32 0.28 -10.35
N PHE A 297 -9.97 -0.23 -11.54
CA PHE A 297 -10.54 -0.35 -12.89
C PHE A 297 -11.71 0.52 -13.35
N TYR A 298 -11.56 1.08 -14.56
CA TYR A 298 -12.67 1.52 -15.40
C TYR A 298 -12.80 0.43 -16.46
N VAL A 299 -13.95 -0.25 -16.51
CA VAL A 299 -14.35 -0.99 -17.71
C VAL A 299 -15.25 -0.05 -18.47
N SER A 300 -14.81 0.33 -19.67
CA SER A 300 -15.66 0.97 -20.68
C SER A 300 -16.88 0.12 -21.00
#